data_AF-A0A0E1NNI9-F1
#
_entry.id   AF-A0A0E1NNI9-F1
#
_cell.length_a   1.000
_cell.length_b   1.000
_cell.length_c   1.000
_cell.angle_alpha   90.00
_cell.angle_beta   90.00
_cell.angle_gamma   90.00
#
_symmetry.space_group_name_H-M   'P 1'
#
loop_
_entity.id
_entity.type
_entity.pdbx_description
1 polymer ?
#
loop_
_entity_poly.entity_id
_entity_poly.type
_entity_poly.pdbx_seq_one_letter_code
_entity_poly.pdbx_strand_id
1 'polypeptide(L)'
;MQSNKVKAKVYNHDPRPDIVSLEINKLGRPHHKIPKIVNSYFSIIESEISLYFLKKYRINITLDDIKFQTNCSHKNAKMLTSQMGNIAFDIDRLLLLNILNDYYGLSQEKYGLSQEKKTTTTGKLSPLTKTEERLKNKLGLEITDLFLNQPFFGEHLIINNSTAALIACWSYRIDFFSKRL
;
A
#
# COMPACT_ATOMS: atom_id res chain seq x y z
N MET A 1 51.65 30.75 -3.28
CA MET A 1 50.24 30.35 -3.42
C MET A 1 50.08 28.96 -2.80
N GLN A 2 49.50 28.88 -1.59
CA GLN A 2 49.32 27.60 -0.88
C GLN A 2 47.99 26.95 -1.31
N SER A 3 48.06 25.70 -1.78
CA SER A 3 46.89 24.88 -2.11
C SER A 3 46.31 24.27 -0.84
N ASN A 4 45.10 24.69 -0.49
CA ASN A 4 44.37 24.25 0.69
C ASN A 4 43.69 22.90 0.37
N LYS A 5 44.32 21.78 0.73
CA LYS A 5 43.71 20.45 0.63
C LYS A 5 42.67 20.29 1.74
N VAL A 6 41.40 20.47 1.41
CA VAL A 6 40.28 20.14 2.29
C VAL A 6 40.31 18.63 2.56
N LYS A 7 40.58 18.24 3.80
CA LYS A 7 40.52 16.84 4.24
C LYS A 7 39.07 16.39 4.21
N ALA A 8 38.70 15.54 3.25
CA ALA A 8 37.42 14.84 3.25
C ALA A 8 37.34 13.99 4.53
N LYS A 9 36.40 14.31 5.40
CA LYS A 9 36.13 13.55 6.63
C LYS A 9 35.42 12.27 6.22
N VAL A 10 36.19 11.20 6.01
CA VAL A 10 35.66 9.85 5.76
C VAL A 10 34.87 9.45 7.00
N TYR A 11 33.55 9.33 6.85
CA TYR A 11 32.69 8.75 7.87
C TYR A 11 33.03 7.26 7.92
N ASN A 12 33.79 6.85 8.93
CA ASN A 12 33.97 5.44 9.23
C ASN A 12 32.60 4.88 9.62
N HIS A 13 32.08 3.99 8.80
CA HIS A 13 30.84 3.28 9.05
C HIS A 13 31.11 2.31 10.20
N ASP A 14 30.70 2.66 11.43
CA ASP A 14 30.68 1.69 12.53
C ASP A 14 29.87 0.46 12.08
N PRO A 15 30.35 -0.77 12.32
CA PRO A 15 29.60 -1.97 12.02
C PRO A 15 28.41 -2.01 12.96
N ARG A 16 27.27 -1.50 12.48
CA ARG A 16 25.98 -1.68 13.15
C ARG A 16 25.80 -3.20 13.33
N PRO A 17 25.28 -3.66 14.48
CA PRO A 17 25.00 -5.08 14.67
C PRO A 17 24.20 -5.56 13.47
N ASP A 18 24.67 -6.65 12.85
CA ASP A 18 24.09 -7.22 11.65
C ASP A 18 22.63 -7.51 11.96
N ILE A 19 21.72 -6.69 11.41
CA ILE A 19 20.29 -6.83 11.67
C ILE A 19 19.87 -8.10 10.92
N VAL A 20 19.91 -9.23 11.62
CA VAL A 20 19.45 -10.51 11.08
C VAL A 20 17.94 -10.40 10.91
N SER A 21 17.51 -10.18 9.67
CA SER A 21 16.10 -10.29 9.33
C SER A 21 15.66 -11.71 9.64
N LEU A 22 14.76 -11.86 10.62
CA LEU A 22 14.24 -13.16 10.94
C LEU A 22 13.38 -13.62 9.76
N GLU A 23 13.81 -14.68 9.09
CA GLU A 23 12.98 -15.28 8.04
C GLU A 23 11.62 -15.64 8.62
N ILE A 24 10.58 -15.38 7.84
CA ILE A 24 9.19 -15.68 8.17
C ILE A 24 8.99 -17.11 8.71
N ASN A 25 9.71 -18.06 8.13
CA ASN A 25 9.67 -19.47 8.51
C ASN A 25 10.14 -19.73 9.95
N LYS A 26 10.85 -18.76 10.55
CA LYS A 26 11.35 -18.76 11.92
C LYS A 26 10.46 -17.98 12.89
N LEU A 27 9.42 -17.26 12.43
CA LEU A 27 8.39 -16.64 13.29
C LEU A 27 7.42 -17.67 13.92
N GLY A 28 7.64 -18.97 13.68
CA GLY A 28 6.90 -20.05 14.31
C GLY A 28 5.52 -20.31 13.70
N ARG A 29 4.71 -21.11 14.42
CA ARG A 29 3.39 -21.58 13.96
C ARG A 29 2.32 -20.49 13.71
N PRO A 30 2.36 -19.28 14.30
CA PRO A 30 1.30 -18.30 14.04
C PRO A 30 1.30 -17.76 12.60
N HIS A 31 2.46 -17.59 11.98
CA HIS A 31 2.56 -16.89 10.70
C HIS A 31 1.85 -17.61 9.54
N HIS A 32 1.96 -18.94 9.45
CA HIS A 32 1.27 -19.71 8.39
C HIS A 32 -0.26 -19.72 8.54
N LYS A 33 -0.78 -19.24 9.69
CA LYS A 33 -2.22 -19.16 9.93
C LYS A 33 -2.82 -17.86 9.40
N ILE A 34 -2.03 -16.84 9.07
CA ILE A 34 -2.54 -15.54 8.59
C ILE A 34 -3.49 -15.72 7.40
N PRO A 35 -3.16 -16.47 6.32
CA PRO A 35 -4.12 -16.71 5.23
C PRO A 35 -5.42 -17.33 5.72
N LYS A 36 -5.32 -18.34 6.59
CA LYS A 36 -6.48 -19.07 7.13
C LYS A 36 -7.37 -18.17 7.98
N ILE A 37 -6.78 -17.33 8.82
CA ILE A 37 -7.49 -16.38 9.68
C ILE A 37 -8.19 -15.34 8.81
N VAL A 38 -7.46 -14.66 7.92
CA VAL A 38 -8.05 -13.61 7.06
C VAL A 38 -9.16 -14.18 6.18
N ASN A 39 -8.95 -15.36 5.57
CA ASN A 39 -9.98 -16.02 4.77
C ASN A 39 -11.22 -16.43 5.57
N SER A 40 -11.08 -16.75 6.87
CA SER A 40 -12.24 -17.04 7.73
C SER A 40 -13.14 -15.81 7.96
N TYR A 41 -12.61 -14.61 7.75
CA TYR A 41 -13.33 -13.34 7.86
C TYR A 41 -13.65 -12.70 6.49
N PHE A 42 -13.50 -13.45 5.38
CA PHE A 42 -13.65 -12.90 4.02
C PHE A 42 -14.96 -12.15 3.83
N SER A 43 -16.11 -12.73 4.22
CA SER A 43 -17.42 -12.10 4.04
C SER A 43 -17.58 -10.80 4.83
N ILE A 44 -16.94 -10.70 6.00
CA ILE A 44 -16.98 -9.48 6.80
C ILE A 44 -16.11 -8.40 6.15
N ILE A 45 -14.90 -8.77 5.72
CA ILE A 45 -13.99 -7.87 5.01
C ILE A 45 -14.62 -7.37 3.70
N GLU A 46 -15.26 -8.25 2.94
CA GLU A 46 -15.94 -7.93 1.69
C GLU A 46 -17.09 -6.93 1.91
N SER A 47 -17.93 -7.18 2.91
CA SER A 47 -19.01 -6.27 3.28
C SER A 47 -18.50 -4.88 3.71
N GLU A 48 -17.48 -4.83 4.58
CA GLU A 48 -16.90 -3.57 5.06
C GLU A 48 -16.25 -2.75 3.93
N ILE A 49 -15.49 -3.39 3.06
CA ILE A 49 -14.88 -2.73 1.89
C ILE A 49 -15.95 -2.21 0.94
N SER A 50 -16.96 -3.03 0.63
CA SER A 50 -18.06 -2.65 -0.27
C SER A 50 -18.83 -1.45 0.30
N LEU A 51 -19.14 -1.49 1.59
CA LEU A 51 -19.84 -0.42 2.31
C LEU A 51 -19.02 0.88 2.35
N TYR A 52 -17.70 0.77 2.56
CA TYR A 52 -16.78 1.90 2.54
C TYR A 52 -16.80 2.63 1.19
N PHE A 53 -16.62 1.90 0.09
CA PHE A 53 -16.60 2.49 -1.25
C PHE A 53 -17.97 3.04 -1.65
N LEU A 54 -19.05 2.35 -1.29
CA LEU A 54 -20.40 2.82 -1.58
C LEU A 54 -20.70 4.12 -0.82
N LYS A 55 -20.41 4.19 0.49
CA LYS A 55 -20.71 5.37 1.31
C LYS A 55 -19.85 6.57 0.97
N LYS A 56 -18.54 6.38 0.82
CA LYS A 56 -17.59 7.50 0.65
C LYS A 56 -17.40 7.93 -0.80
N TYR A 57 -17.48 6.99 -1.73
CA TYR A 57 -17.14 7.25 -3.14
C TYR A 57 -18.31 6.99 -4.10
N ARG A 58 -19.44 6.45 -3.62
CA ARG A 58 -20.60 6.05 -4.44
C ARG A 58 -20.26 5.02 -5.50
N ILE A 59 -19.29 4.15 -5.21
CA ILE A 59 -18.85 3.10 -6.12
C ILE A 59 -19.31 1.76 -5.57
N ASN A 60 -19.96 0.98 -6.42
CA ASN A 60 -20.31 -0.39 -6.11
C ASN A 60 -19.13 -1.30 -6.46
N ILE A 61 -18.43 -1.78 -5.43
CA ILE A 61 -17.28 -2.65 -5.53
C ILE A 61 -17.58 -3.88 -4.68
N THR A 62 -17.25 -5.06 -5.18
CA THR A 62 -17.26 -6.32 -4.43
C THR A 62 -15.88 -6.96 -4.42
N LEU A 63 -15.55 -7.62 -3.32
CA LEU A 63 -14.29 -8.36 -3.18
C LEU A 63 -14.49 -9.76 -3.77
N ASP A 64 -13.62 -10.14 -4.70
CA ASP A 64 -13.67 -11.42 -5.41
C ASP A 64 -12.71 -12.45 -4.80
N ASP A 65 -11.49 -12.02 -4.46
CA ASP A 65 -10.44 -12.91 -3.96
C ASP A 65 -9.45 -12.15 -3.05
N ILE A 66 -8.80 -12.89 -2.15
CA ILE A 66 -7.68 -12.41 -1.32
C ILE A 66 -6.49 -13.35 -1.51
N LYS A 67 -5.38 -12.82 -2.01
CA LYS A 67 -4.13 -13.58 -2.17
C LYS A 67 -3.07 -13.14 -1.20
N PHE A 68 -2.17 -14.06 -0.88
CA PHE A 68 -1.12 -13.87 0.11
C PHE A 68 0.24 -14.16 -0.51
N GLN A 69 1.21 -13.30 -0.20
CA GLN A 69 2.59 -13.50 -0.59
C GLN A 69 3.52 -13.23 0.58
N THR A 70 4.51 -14.10 0.77
CA THR A 70 5.56 -13.96 1.77
C THR A 70 6.87 -13.54 1.12
N ASN A 71 7.71 -12.77 1.83
CA ASN A 71 9.03 -12.34 1.37
C ASN A 71 9.00 -11.65 -0.01
N CYS A 72 8.10 -10.68 -0.19
CA CYS A 72 7.92 -10.01 -1.47
C CYS A 72 8.68 -8.68 -1.55
N SER A 73 9.14 -8.32 -2.75
CA SER A 73 9.68 -6.99 -3.04
C SER A 73 8.60 -6.10 -3.63
N HIS A 74 8.32 -4.97 -2.97
CA HIS A 74 7.37 -3.97 -3.44
C HIS A 74 7.80 -2.55 -3.02
N LYS A 75 8.23 -1.74 -3.98
CA LYS A 75 8.87 -0.44 -3.73
C LYS A 75 7.91 0.76 -3.73
N ASN A 76 6.77 0.64 -4.41
CA ASN A 76 5.90 1.78 -4.73
C ASN A 76 4.68 1.88 -3.79
N ALA A 77 4.81 1.41 -2.55
CA ALA A 77 3.77 1.52 -1.55
C ALA A 77 3.87 2.81 -0.74
N LYS A 78 2.70 3.29 -0.31
CA LYS A 78 2.59 4.31 0.72
C LYS A 78 3.01 3.71 2.06
N MET A 79 4.04 4.30 2.65
CA MET A 79 4.54 3.93 3.98
C MET A 79 3.63 4.48 5.08
N LEU A 80 3.20 3.58 5.94
CA LEU A 80 2.46 3.82 7.17
C LEU A 80 3.22 3.19 8.34
N THR A 81 2.91 3.62 9.56
CA THR A 81 3.52 3.10 10.78
C THR A 81 2.46 2.89 11.85
N SER A 82 2.67 1.87 12.67
CA SER A 82 1.88 1.56 13.86
C SER A 82 2.79 1.22 15.03
N GLN A 83 2.26 1.15 16.24
CA GLN A 83 3.03 0.67 17.40
C GLN A 83 3.52 -0.78 17.28
N MET A 84 3.05 -1.56 16.30
CA MET A 84 3.50 -2.93 16.03
C MET A 84 4.50 -3.03 14.86
N GLY A 85 4.75 -1.94 14.13
CA GLY A 85 5.70 -1.92 13.01
C GLY A 85 5.24 -1.12 11.79
N ASN A 86 6.03 -1.22 10.72
CA ASN A 86 5.77 -0.54 9.45
C ASN A 86 4.71 -1.30 8.64
N ILE A 87 3.81 -0.54 8.02
CA ILE A 87 2.77 -1.06 7.14
C ILE A 87 2.91 -0.35 5.79
N ALA A 88 2.60 -1.05 4.71
CA ALA A 88 2.54 -0.48 3.38
C ALA A 88 1.12 -0.60 2.83
N PHE A 89 0.68 0.45 2.14
CA PHE A 89 -0.54 0.42 1.35
C PHE A 89 -0.22 0.71 -0.11
N ASP A 90 -0.78 -0.08 -1.01
CA ASP A 90 -0.76 0.23 -2.44
C ASP A 90 -2.10 -0.10 -3.08
N ILE A 91 -2.38 0.56 -4.19
CA ILE A 91 -3.60 0.38 -4.98
C ILE A 91 -3.24 0.49 -6.45
N ASP A 92 -3.87 -0.36 -7.27
CA ASP A 92 -3.73 -0.29 -8.71
C ASP A 92 -4.13 1.10 -9.23
N ARG A 93 -3.34 1.65 -10.15
CA ARG A 93 -3.54 3.01 -10.63
C ARG A 93 -4.82 3.13 -11.45
N LEU A 94 -5.20 2.11 -12.22
CA LEU A 94 -6.44 2.11 -12.99
C LEU A 94 -7.65 2.20 -12.05
N LEU A 95 -7.64 1.39 -10.98
CA LEU A 95 -8.67 1.46 -9.95
C LEU A 95 -8.71 2.83 -9.28
N LEU A 96 -7.56 3.40 -8.92
CA LEU A 96 -7.46 4.74 -8.32
C LEU A 96 -8.06 5.83 -9.23
N LEU A 97 -7.79 5.75 -10.54
CA LEU A 97 -8.33 6.67 -11.54
C LEU A 97 -9.83 6.52 -11.72
N ASN A 98 -10.33 5.28 -11.71
CA ASN A 98 -11.77 5.02 -11.72
C ASN A 98 -12.45 5.67 -10.53
N ILE A 99 -11.90 5.45 -9.33
CA ILE A 99 -12.43 6.05 -8.10
C ILE A 99 -12.47 7.58 -8.21
N LEU A 100 -11.40 8.17 -8.72
CA LEU A 100 -11.30 9.62 -8.88
C LEU A 100 -12.32 10.16 -9.88
N ASN A 101 -12.49 9.49 -11.02
CA ASN A 101 -13.45 9.90 -12.03
C ASN A 101 -14.89 9.78 -11.54
N ASP A 102 -15.24 8.68 -10.89
CA ASP A 102 -16.57 8.47 -10.31
C ASP A 102 -16.85 9.53 -9.23
N TYR A 103 -15.86 9.82 -8.39
CA TYR A 103 -15.99 10.82 -7.33
C TYR A 103 -16.19 12.25 -7.87
N TYR A 104 -15.54 12.61 -8.98
CA TYR A 104 -15.67 13.92 -9.61
C TYR A 104 -16.72 13.98 -10.74
N GLY A 105 -17.40 12.88 -11.05
CA GLY A 105 -18.38 12.80 -12.15
C GLY A 105 -17.77 13.04 -13.54
N LEU A 106 -16.49 12.70 -13.74
CA LEU A 106 -15.81 12.92 -15.01
C LEU A 106 -16.24 11.84 -16.03
N SER A 107 -16.79 12.27 -17.16
CA SER A 107 -17.32 11.37 -18.20
C SER A 107 -16.24 10.43 -18.78
N GLN A 108 -16.61 9.15 -18.96
CA GLN A 108 -15.72 8.10 -19.48
C GLN A 108 -15.28 8.31 -20.94
N GLU A 109 -15.87 9.26 -21.67
CA GLU A 109 -15.39 9.67 -23.01
C GLU A 109 -13.93 10.14 -22.99
N LYS A 110 -13.47 10.65 -21.84
CA LYS A 110 -12.05 10.98 -21.65
C LYS A 110 -11.17 9.76 -21.40
N TYR A 111 -11.72 8.58 -21.10
CA TYR A 111 -10.96 7.42 -20.63
C TYR A 111 -10.14 6.77 -21.77
N GLY A 112 -10.72 6.64 -22.98
CA GLY A 112 -9.98 6.19 -24.16
C GLY A 112 -8.84 7.14 -24.56
N LEU A 113 -9.12 8.44 -24.56
CA LEU A 113 -8.14 9.50 -24.87
C LEU A 113 -7.09 9.74 -23.77
N SER A 114 -7.39 9.39 -22.51
CA SER A 114 -6.49 9.60 -21.36
C SER A 114 -5.53 8.45 -21.14
N GLN A 115 -5.89 7.21 -21.53
CA GLN A 115 -4.98 6.08 -21.51
C GLN A 115 -3.81 6.33 -22.49
N GLU A 116 -4.13 6.77 -23.71
CA GLU A 116 -3.15 7.14 -24.75
C GLU A 116 -2.29 8.36 -24.35
N LYS A 117 -2.88 9.34 -23.66
CA LYS A 117 -2.13 10.51 -23.14
C LYS A 117 -1.33 10.25 -21.87
N LYS A 118 -1.60 9.15 -21.14
CA LYS A 118 -0.87 8.79 -19.92
C LYS A 118 0.21 7.73 -20.16
N THR A 119 0.33 7.19 -21.36
CA THR A 119 1.56 6.57 -21.85
C THR A 119 2.45 7.66 -22.45
N THR A 120 3.65 7.87 -21.90
CA THR A 120 4.65 8.69 -22.61
C THR A 120 4.97 8.04 -23.96
N THR A 121 5.54 8.80 -24.89
CA THR A 121 6.05 8.35 -26.21
C THR A 121 6.99 7.13 -26.14
N THR A 122 7.40 6.71 -24.94
CA THR A 122 8.27 5.58 -24.61
C THR A 122 7.54 4.40 -23.92
N GLY A 123 6.21 4.39 -23.88
CA GLY A 123 5.41 3.30 -23.30
C GLY A 123 5.45 3.22 -21.76
N LYS A 124 6.00 4.23 -21.08
CA LYS A 124 5.98 4.32 -19.61
C LYS A 124 4.72 5.05 -19.14
N LEU A 125 4.12 4.53 -18.06
CA LEU A 125 3.07 5.22 -17.32
C LEU A 125 3.57 6.60 -16.88
N SER A 126 2.80 7.64 -17.18
CA SER A 126 3.03 9.02 -16.74
C SER A 126 3.17 9.10 -15.21
N PRO A 127 3.93 10.06 -14.66
CA PRO A 127 4.02 10.23 -13.22
C PRO A 127 2.63 10.42 -12.59
N LEU A 128 2.48 9.98 -11.33
CA LEU A 128 1.24 10.18 -10.58
C LEU A 128 0.97 11.68 -10.42
N THR A 129 -0.28 12.08 -10.61
CA THR A 129 -0.70 13.46 -10.36
C THR A 129 -0.83 13.72 -8.86
N LYS A 130 -0.74 14.99 -8.43
CA LYS A 130 -0.92 15.35 -7.00
C LYS A 130 -2.28 14.91 -6.45
N THR A 131 -3.32 14.92 -7.28
CA THR A 131 -4.67 14.47 -6.88
C THR A 131 -4.71 12.95 -6.70
N GLU A 132 -4.08 12.19 -7.62
CA GLU A 132 -3.93 10.74 -7.48
C GLU A 132 -3.16 10.40 -6.18
N GLU A 133 -2.04 11.08 -5.92
CA GLU A 133 -1.24 10.86 -4.71
C GLU A 133 -2.03 11.19 -3.43
N ARG A 134 -2.78 12.30 -3.42
CA ARG A 134 -3.62 12.68 -2.27
C ARG A 134 -4.71 11.64 -2.01
N LEU A 135 -5.37 11.15 -3.06
CA LEU A 135 -6.39 10.10 -2.92
C LEU A 135 -5.77 8.79 -2.44
N LYS A 136 -4.65 8.36 -3.01
CA LYS A 136 -3.90 7.17 -2.57
C LYS A 136 -3.52 7.25 -1.09
N ASN A 137 -3.02 8.41 -0.64
CA ASN A 137 -2.65 8.62 0.76
C ASN A 137 -3.86 8.54 1.70
N LYS A 138 -4.98 9.15 1.31
CA LYS A 138 -6.23 9.09 2.08
C LYS A 138 -6.78 7.67 2.17
N LEU A 139 -6.88 6.99 1.02
CA LEU A 139 -7.33 5.60 0.93
C LEU A 139 -6.44 4.69 1.77
N GLY A 140 -5.12 4.90 1.71
CA GLY A 140 -4.19 4.06 2.45
C GLY A 140 -4.39 4.13 3.95
N LEU A 141 -4.53 5.32 4.54
CA LEU A 141 -4.84 5.42 5.96
C LEU A 141 -6.18 4.78 6.30
N GLU A 142 -7.25 5.14 5.57
CA GLU A 142 -8.60 4.72 5.92
C GLU A 142 -8.83 3.22 5.71
N ILE A 143 -8.32 2.62 4.63
CA ILE A 143 -8.48 1.19 4.35
C ILE A 143 -7.57 0.36 5.26
N THR A 144 -6.35 0.80 5.53
CA THR A 144 -5.47 0.09 6.48
C THR A 144 -6.06 0.10 7.88
N ASP A 145 -6.64 1.23 8.32
CA ASP A 145 -7.36 1.33 9.59
C ASP A 145 -8.60 0.43 9.61
N LEU A 146 -9.44 0.52 8.57
CA LEU A 146 -10.61 -0.34 8.42
C LEU A 146 -10.24 -1.82 8.51
N PHE A 147 -9.18 -2.26 7.82
CA PHE A 147 -8.80 -3.67 7.80
C PHE A 147 -8.14 -4.13 9.10
N LEU A 148 -7.20 -3.37 9.67
CA LEU A 148 -6.42 -3.83 10.81
C LEU A 148 -7.12 -3.65 12.16
N ASN A 149 -8.06 -2.70 12.25
CA ASN A 149 -8.79 -2.40 13.49
C ASN A 149 -10.21 -3.01 13.50
N GLN A 150 -10.38 -4.14 12.83
CA GLN A 150 -11.59 -4.93 12.91
C GLN A 150 -11.80 -5.45 14.35
N PRO A 151 -13.06 -5.56 14.84
CA PRO A 151 -13.35 -5.89 16.25
C PRO A 151 -12.91 -7.29 16.67
N PHE A 152 -12.61 -8.18 15.72
CA PHE A 152 -12.13 -9.54 15.92
C PHE A 152 -10.60 -9.66 15.81
N PHE A 153 -9.91 -8.59 15.44
CA PHE A 153 -8.46 -8.50 15.57
C PHE A 153 -8.07 -8.00 16.96
N GLY A 154 -6.78 -8.09 17.28
CA GLY A 154 -6.27 -7.88 18.64
C GLY A 154 -6.40 -6.43 19.13
N GLU A 155 -5.34 -5.91 19.73
CA GLU A 155 -5.34 -4.54 20.21
C GLU A 155 -5.50 -3.52 19.06
N HIS A 156 -6.27 -2.47 19.32
CA HIS A 156 -6.48 -1.39 18.37
C HIS A 156 -5.15 -0.71 18.01
N LEU A 157 -4.84 -0.64 16.71
CA LEU A 157 -3.63 -0.05 16.20
C LEU A 157 -3.79 1.42 15.84
N ILE A 158 -2.85 2.27 16.27
CA ILE A 158 -2.79 3.66 15.83
C ILE A 158 -1.97 3.72 14.54
N ILE A 159 -2.62 4.01 13.41
CA ILE A 159 -1.97 4.03 12.10
C ILE A 159 -1.69 5.47 11.68
N ASN A 160 -0.42 5.77 11.43
CA ASN A 160 0.06 7.09 11.04
C ASN A 160 0.80 7.05 9.70
N ASN A 161 0.86 8.21 9.03
CA ASN A 161 1.79 8.39 7.91
C ASN A 161 3.23 8.21 8.40
N SER A 162 4.03 7.48 7.65
CA SER A 162 5.45 7.31 7.95
C SER A 162 6.31 8.17 7.01
N THR A 163 7.34 8.80 7.58
CA THR A 163 8.45 9.45 6.86
C THR A 163 9.70 8.56 6.84
N ALA A 164 9.58 7.30 7.27
CA ALA A 164 10.69 6.37 7.35
C ALA A 164 11.33 6.10 5.97
N ALA A 165 12.55 5.59 6.01
CA ALA A 165 13.28 5.15 4.82
C ALA A 165 12.43 4.16 4.00
N LEU A 166 12.61 4.21 2.67
CA LEU A 166 11.86 3.39 1.74
C LEU A 166 12.13 1.90 2.01
N ILE A 167 11.08 1.15 2.37
CA ILE A 167 11.13 -0.29 2.56
C ILE A 167 10.74 -0.96 1.24
N ALA A 168 11.71 -1.65 0.63
CA ALA A 168 11.50 -2.37 -0.63
C ALA A 168 11.08 -3.83 -0.42
N CYS A 169 11.49 -4.45 0.68
CA CYS A 169 11.25 -5.86 0.95
C CYS A 169 10.31 -6.01 2.15
N TRP A 170 9.25 -6.79 1.97
CA TRP A 170 8.18 -6.97 2.93
C TRP A 170 8.08 -8.43 3.31
N SER A 171 7.88 -8.66 4.61
CA SER A 171 7.62 -10.01 5.10
C SER A 171 6.31 -10.54 4.53
N TYR A 172 5.27 -9.72 4.50
CA TYR A 172 3.95 -10.20 4.11
C TYR A 172 3.23 -9.19 3.23
N ARG A 173 2.50 -9.70 2.24
CA ARG A 173 1.63 -8.94 1.36
C ARG A 173 0.29 -9.64 1.21
N ILE A 174 -0.77 -8.84 1.28
CA ILE A 174 -2.15 -9.27 1.09
C ILE A 174 -2.69 -8.47 -0.10
N ASP A 175 -3.09 -9.18 -1.15
CA ASP A 175 -3.66 -8.60 -2.36
C ASP A 175 -5.17 -8.85 -2.38
N PHE A 176 -5.93 -7.76 -2.42
CA PHE A 176 -7.39 -7.77 -2.52
C PHE A 176 -7.79 -7.57 -3.97
N PHE A 177 -8.45 -8.56 -4.57
CA PHE A 177 -8.96 -8.49 -5.92
C PHE A 177 -10.43 -8.13 -5.88
N SER A 178 -10.80 -7.01 -6.49
CA SER A 178 -12.17 -6.50 -6.47
C SER A 178 -12.72 -6.33 -7.87
N LYS A 179 -14.03 -6.55 -8.00
CA LYS A 179 -14.79 -6.33 -9.23
C LYS A 179 -15.76 -5.19 -9.00
N ARG A 180 -15.93 -4.37 -10.05
CA ARG A 180 -16.99 -3.36 -10.07
C ARG A 180 -18.29 -4.02 -10.52
N LEU A 181 -19.37 -3.75 -9.81
CA LEU A 181 -20.72 -4.15 -10.17
C LEU A 181 -21.45 -3.07 -10.98
#